data_AF-A0A349S3X2-F1
#
_entry.id   AF-A0A349S3X2-F1
#
_cell.length_a   1.000
_cell.length_b   1.000
_cell.length_c   1.000
_cell.angle_alpha   90.00
_cell.angle_beta   90.00
_cell.angle_gamma   90.00
#
_symmetry.space_group_name_H-M   'P 1'
#
loop_
_entity.id
_entity.type
_entity.pdbx_description
1 polymer ?
#
loop_
_entity_poly.entity_id
_entity_poly.type
_entity_poly.pdbx_seq_one_letter_code
_entity_poly.pdbx_strand_id
1 'polypeptide(L)'
;MIMASYNHQHEFHLFNKVDEQKLYNSARNIEVAAWLLAQRKDNNNQALILSDSVAGEQRNISYQRIIGKMIATQDNLAKVVSRQRGRVIKAVVLQVASMAFLPI
;
A
#
# COMPACT_ATOMS: atom_id res chain seq x y z
N MET A 1 -1.83 5.51 -9.11
CA MET A 1 -0.96 4.98 -8.03
C MET A 1 -1.77 4.25 -6.97
N ILE A 2 -2.56 4.94 -6.13
CA ILE A 2 -3.47 4.29 -5.17
C ILE A 2 -4.66 3.64 -5.87
N MET A 3 -5.47 4.38 -6.62
CA MET A 3 -6.60 3.75 -7.36
C MET A 3 -6.13 2.64 -8.31
N ALA A 4 -4.98 2.84 -8.95
CA ALA A 4 -4.38 1.82 -9.81
C ALA A 4 -3.97 0.55 -9.04
N SER A 5 -3.56 0.65 -7.76
CA SER A 5 -3.27 -0.54 -6.94
C SER A 5 -4.53 -1.34 -6.60
N TYR A 6 -5.69 -0.72 -6.71
CA TYR A 6 -7.00 -1.35 -6.59
C TYR A 6 -7.66 -1.65 -7.95
N ASN A 7 -6.88 -1.70 -9.04
CA ASN A 7 -7.38 -1.91 -10.40
C ASN A 7 -8.47 -0.92 -10.84
N HIS A 8 -8.43 0.31 -10.31
CA HIS A 8 -9.45 1.36 -10.53
C HIS A 8 -10.86 0.97 -10.12
N GLN A 9 -11.01 -0.06 -9.28
CA GLN A 9 -12.30 -0.44 -8.72
C GLN A 9 -12.61 0.48 -7.53
N HIS A 10 -13.83 1.01 -7.53
CA HIS A 10 -14.38 1.78 -6.42
C HIS A 10 -15.12 0.90 -5.40
N GLU A 11 -15.51 -0.31 -5.82
CA GLU A 11 -16.25 -1.28 -5.01
C GLU A 11 -15.55 -2.63 -4.98
N PHE A 12 -15.62 -3.30 -3.82
CA PHE A 12 -15.04 -4.62 -3.60
C PHE A 12 -16.12 -5.67 -3.45
N HIS A 13 -16.14 -6.62 -4.38
CA HIS A 13 -16.96 -7.83 -4.28
C HIS A 13 -16.09 -9.04 -3.92
N LEU A 14 -16.73 -10.13 -3.49
CA LEU A 14 -16.08 -11.34 -2.98
C LEU A 14 -15.01 -11.94 -3.93
N PHE A 15 -15.18 -11.77 -5.24
CA PHE A 15 -14.27 -12.30 -6.27
C PHE A 15 -13.24 -11.28 -6.78
N ASN A 16 -13.30 -10.02 -6.33
CA ASN A 16 -12.34 -9.01 -6.77
C ASN A 16 -10.97 -9.37 -6.21
N LYS A 17 -10.01 -9.63 -7.10
CA LYS A 17 -8.63 -9.94 -6.72
C LYS A 17 -7.79 -8.67 -6.81
N VAL A 18 -7.26 -8.27 -5.66
CA VAL A 18 -6.22 -7.24 -5.59
C VAL A 18 -4.86 -7.92 -5.63
N ASP A 19 -3.87 -7.19 -6.13
CA ASP A 19 -2.49 -7.64 -6.17
C ASP A 19 -1.68 -7.05 -5.02
N GLU A 20 -1.10 -7.91 -4.18
CA GLU A 20 -0.27 -7.51 -3.04
C GLU A 20 0.95 -6.70 -3.46
N GLN A 21 1.56 -7.00 -4.61
CA GLN A 21 2.72 -6.25 -5.09
C GLN A 21 2.29 -4.86 -5.51
N LYS A 22 1.12 -4.70 -6.15
CA LYS A 22 0.58 -3.38 -6.48
C LYS A 22 0.29 -2.55 -5.23
N LEU A 23 -0.27 -3.16 -4.17
CA LEU A 23 -0.51 -2.49 -2.89
C LEU A 23 0.80 -2.08 -2.20
N TYR A 24 1.78 -2.99 -2.17
CA TYR A 24 3.11 -2.69 -1.62
C TYR A 24 3.80 -1.54 -2.37
N ASN A 25 3.78 -1.58 -3.72
CA ASN A 25 4.33 -0.51 -4.55
C ASN A 25 3.58 0.82 -4.30
N SER A 26 2.27 0.77 -4.09
CA SER A 26 1.48 1.94 -3.70
C SER A 26 2.00 2.55 -2.39
N ALA A 27 2.26 1.74 -1.37
CA ALA A 27 2.84 2.20 -0.10
C ALA A 27 4.21 2.88 -0.31
N ARG A 28 5.11 2.26 -1.08
CA ARG A 28 6.43 2.82 -1.39
C ARG A 28 6.33 4.13 -2.16
N ASN A 29 5.40 4.24 -3.10
CA ASN A 29 5.23 5.47 -3.85
C ASN A 29 4.68 6.61 -2.97
N ILE A 30 3.79 6.32 -2.00
CA ILE A 30 3.34 7.32 -1.03
C ILE A 30 4.53 7.80 -0.17
N GLU A 31 5.39 6.87 0.27
CA GLU A 31 6.60 7.19 1.04
C GLU A 31 7.57 8.08 0.25
N VAL A 32 7.84 7.75 -1.02
CA VAL A 32 8.68 8.57 -1.91
C VAL A 32 8.06 9.95 -2.09
N ALA A 33 6.75 10.05 -2.29
CA ALA A 33 6.07 11.34 -2.38
C ALA A 33 6.21 12.15 -1.09
N ALA A 34 6.08 11.51 0.09
CA ALA A 34 6.27 12.16 1.38
C ALA A 34 7.70 12.68 1.56
N TRP A 35 8.70 11.88 1.17
CA TRP A 35 10.11 12.27 1.20
C TRP A 35 10.38 13.46 0.27
N LEU A 36 9.84 13.43 -0.96
CA LEU A 36 9.96 14.53 -1.91
C LEU A 36 9.37 15.83 -1.36
N LEU A 37 8.18 15.77 -0.74
CA LEU A 37 7.56 16.93 -0.11
C LEU A 37 8.41 17.51 1.03
N ALA A 38 9.03 16.65 1.84
CA ALA A 38 9.83 17.09 2.97
C ALA A 38 11.23 17.60 2.59
N GLN A 39 11.84 17.02 1.54
CA GLN A 39 13.27 17.19 1.27
C GLN A 39 13.57 18.01 0.00
N ARG A 40 12.63 18.08 -0.95
CA ARG A 40 12.93 18.68 -2.26
C ARG A 40 12.89 20.20 -2.19
N LYS A 41 14.00 20.79 -2.62
CA LYS A 41 14.22 22.23 -2.59
C LYS A 41 14.60 22.77 -3.97
N ASP A 42 14.40 24.06 -4.18
CA ASP A 42 14.90 24.78 -5.34
C ASP A 42 16.40 25.12 -5.22
N ASN A 43 16.93 25.80 -6.24
CA ASN A 43 18.32 26.26 -6.27
C ASN A 43 18.64 27.28 -5.16
N ASN A 44 17.62 27.90 -4.57
CA ASN A 44 17.74 28.86 -3.47
C ASN A 44 17.57 28.19 -2.09
N ASN A 45 17.56 26.85 -2.05
CA ASN A 45 17.39 26.04 -0.84
C ASN A 45 16.01 26.24 -0.14
N GLN A 46 15.01 26.70 -0.89
CA GLN A 46 13.62 26.83 -0.43
C GLN A 46 12.83 25.57 -0.79
N ALA A 47 11.90 25.17 0.08
CA ALA A 47 11.03 24.02 -0.21
C ALA A 47 10.20 24.29 -1.47
N LEU A 48 10.14 23.31 -2.39
CA LEU A 48 9.34 23.46 -3.62
C LEU A 48 7.83 23.53 -3.35
N ILE A 49 7.38 22.79 -2.33
CA ILE A 49 5.97 22.72 -1.93
C ILE A 49 5.93 22.78 -0.41
N LEU A 50 5.13 23.69 0.14
CA LEU A 50 4.83 23.72 1.55
C LEU A 50 3.79 22.65 1.88
N SER A 51 4.20 21.59 2.60
CA SER A 51 3.35 20.42 2.86
C SER A 51 2.89 20.27 4.31
N ASP A 52 3.61 20.89 5.25
CA ASP A 52 3.34 20.73 6.69
C ASP A 52 2.70 21.96 7.33
N SER A 53 2.80 23.14 6.69
CA SER A 53 2.25 24.42 7.15
C SER A 53 2.52 25.50 6.09
N VAL A 54 1.82 26.63 6.14
CA VAL A 54 2.08 27.80 5.29
C VAL A 54 3.19 28.69 5.86
N ALA A 55 3.69 29.64 5.07
CA ALA A 55 4.75 30.54 5.50
C ALA A 55 4.33 31.38 6.72
N GLY A 56 5.17 31.41 7.75
CA GLY A 56 4.93 32.17 8.99
C GLY A 56 4.13 31.42 10.06
N GLU A 57 3.62 30.24 9.77
CA GLU A 57 2.93 29.39 10.74
C GLU A 57 3.86 28.34 11.37
N GLN A 58 3.45 27.83 12.54
CA GLN A 58 4.13 26.70 13.16
C GLN A 58 3.87 25.41 12.36
N ARG A 59 4.95 24.66 12.11
CA ARG A 59 4.89 23.37 11.42
C ARG A 59 3.85 22.43 12.05
N ASN A 60 2.90 21.95 11.25
CA ASN A 60 1.87 21.03 11.68
C ASN A 60 2.19 19.58 11.27
N ILE A 61 2.62 18.78 12.24
CA ILE A 61 3.00 17.36 12.03
C ILE A 61 1.81 16.42 11.81
N SER A 62 0.56 16.89 11.92
CA SER A 62 -0.61 16.05 11.70
C SER A 62 -0.71 15.55 10.25
N TYR A 63 -0.26 16.34 9.27
CA TYR A 63 -0.21 15.95 7.86
C TYR A 63 0.71 14.75 7.62
N GLN A 64 1.93 14.78 8.16
CA GLN A 64 2.85 13.64 8.09
C GLN A 64 2.27 12.40 8.77
N ARG A 65 1.55 12.57 9.88
CA ARG A 65 0.87 11.46 10.57
C ARG A 65 -0.22 10.84 9.69
N ILE A 66 -0.99 11.64 8.96
CA ILE A 66 -1.99 11.14 8.01
C ILE A 66 -1.31 10.38 6.87
N ILE A 67 -0.21 10.91 6.32
CA ILE A 67 0.57 10.22 5.28
C ILE A 67 1.12 8.88 5.79
N GLY A 68 1.67 8.86 7.01
CA GLY A 68 2.14 7.63 7.66
C GLY A 68 1.02 6.59 7.83
N LYS A 69 -0.19 7.03 8.19
CA LYS A 69 -1.37 6.13 8.24
C LYS A 69 -1.68 5.56 6.86
N MET A 70 -1.63 6.37 5.78
CA MET A 70 -1.88 5.88 4.43
C MET A 70 -0.85 4.83 3.99
N ILE A 71 0.45 5.05 4.27
CA ILE A 71 1.51 4.08 3.99
C ILE A 71 1.24 2.77 4.74
N ALA A 72 0.97 2.86 6.06
CA ALA A 72 0.70 1.70 6.89
C ALA A 72 -0.53 0.91 6.42
N THR A 73 -1.59 1.60 5.98
CA THR A 73 -2.78 0.95 5.41
C THR A 73 -2.44 0.15 4.16
N GLN A 74 -1.70 0.73 3.20
CA GLN A 74 -1.31 0.03 1.97
C GLN A 74 -0.42 -1.19 2.26
N ASP A 75 0.59 -1.04 3.13
CA ASP A 75 1.47 -2.14 3.54
C ASP A 75 0.71 -3.27 4.25
N ASN A 76 -0.22 -2.92 5.14
CA ASN A 76 -1.00 -3.92 5.88
C ASN A 76 -1.93 -4.69 4.94
N LEU A 77 -2.57 -4.01 3.99
CA LEU A 77 -3.39 -4.67 2.98
C LEU A 77 -2.55 -5.62 2.10
N ALA A 78 -1.34 -5.19 1.68
CA ALA A 78 -0.44 -6.06 0.93
C ALA A 78 -0.12 -7.36 1.70
N LYS A 79 0.18 -7.24 3.01
CA LYS A 79 0.43 -8.42 3.87
C LYS A 79 -0.80 -9.32 4.02
N VAL A 80 -1.99 -8.74 4.18
CA VAL A 80 -3.25 -9.51 4.32
C VAL A 80 -3.56 -10.27 3.02
N VAL A 81 -3.45 -9.62 1.86
CA VAL A 81 -3.69 -10.23 0.55
C VAL A 81 -2.66 -11.33 0.24
N SER A 82 -1.38 -11.08 0.53
CA SER A 82 -0.32 -12.09 0.39
C SER A 82 -0.61 -13.35 1.22
N ARG A 83 -1.03 -13.19 2.49
CA ARG A 83 -1.43 -14.31 3.35
C ARG A 83 -2.67 -15.05 2.83
N GLN A 84 -3.64 -14.34 2.25
CA GLN A 84 -4.81 -14.99 1.64
C GLN A 84 -4.38 -15.87 0.45
N ARG A 85 -3.53 -15.37 -0.44
CA ARG A 85 -2.99 -16.15 -1.58
C ARG A 85 -2.24 -17.40 -1.09
N GLY A 86 -1.38 -17.25 -0.09
CA GLY A 86 -0.64 -18.38 0.50
C GLY A 86 -1.56 -19.47 1.08
N ARG A 87 -2.67 -19.08 1.74
CA ARG A 87 -3.66 -20.04 2.25
C ARG A 87 -4.38 -20.80 1.14
N VAL A 88 -4.77 -20.11 0.06
CA VAL A 88 -5.43 -20.74 -1.09
C VAL A 88 -4.51 -21.77 -1.75
N ILE A 89 -3.24 -21.44 -1.97
CA ILE A 89 -2.27 -22.37 -2.57
C ILE A 89 -2.10 -23.61 -1.68
N LYS A 90 -1.92 -23.43 -0.36
CA LYS A 90 -1.81 -24.55 0.57
C LYS A 90 -3.03 -25.45 0.57
N ALA A 91 -4.24 -24.87 0.55
CA ALA A 91 -5.49 -25.62 0.51
C ALA A 91 -5.59 -26.47 -0.76
N VAL A 92 -5.27 -25.90 -1.93
CA VAL A 92 -5.28 -26.62 -3.22
C VAL A 92 -4.25 -27.75 -3.22
N VAL A 93 -3.01 -27.50 -2.77
CA VAL A 93 -1.97 -28.53 -2.70
C VAL A 93 -2.38 -29.67 -1.78
N LEU A 94 -2.91 -29.35 -0.59
CA LEU A 94 -3.39 -30.36 0.36
C LEU A 94 -4.56 -31.17 -0.22
N GLN A 95 -5.49 -30.53 -0.92
CA GLN A 95 -6.63 -31.20 -1.55
C GLN A 95 -6.23 -32.12 -2.71
N VAL A 96 -5.28 -31.69 -3.55
CA VAL A 96 -4.74 -32.53 -4.62
C VAL A 96 -3.96 -33.71 -4.05
N ALA A 97 -3.10 -33.45 -3.05
CA ALA A 97 -2.36 -34.52 -2.37
C ALA A 97 -3.31 -35.51 -1.69
N SER A 98 -4.34 -35.04 -0.97
CA SER A 98 -5.31 -35.94 -0.36
C SER A 98 -6.05 -36.75 -1.42
N MET A 99 -6.50 -36.17 -2.53
CA MET A 99 -7.15 -36.91 -3.62
C MET A 99 -6.23 -37.95 -4.28
N ALA A 100 -4.95 -37.65 -4.46
CA ALA A 100 -3.97 -38.58 -5.03
C ALA A 100 -3.59 -39.72 -4.06
N PHE A 101 -3.75 -39.50 -2.76
CA PHE A 101 -3.40 -40.44 -1.69
C PHE A 101 -4.60 -40.91 -0.86
N LEU A 102 -5.84 -40.73 -1.34
CA LEU A 102 -7.02 -41.31 -0.69
C LEU A 102 -6.89 -42.83 -0.81
N PRO A 103 -6.78 -43.57 0.31
CA PRO A 103 -6.90 -45.02 0.24
C PRO A 103 -8.34 -45.35 -0.18
N ILE A 104 -8.46 -46.28 -1.13
CA ILE A 104 -9.72 -46.95 -1.47
C ILE A 104 -10.22 -47.68 -0.23
#